data_AF-A0A2V7HW88-F1
#
_entry.id   AF-A0A2V7HW88-F1
#
_cell.length_a   1.000
_cell.length_b   1.000
_cell.length_c   1.000
_cell.angle_alpha   90.00
_cell.angle_beta   90.00
_cell.angle_gamma   90.00
#
_symmetry.space_group_name_H-M   'P 1'
#
loop_
_entity.id
_entity.type
_entity.pdbx_description
1 polymer ?
#
loop_
_entity_poly.entity_id
_entity_poly.type
_entity_poly.pdbx_seq_one_letter_code
_entity_poly.pdbx_strand_id
1 'polypeptide(L)'
;MSEPNIAFVANLMADPSRAAMCQALAGGEARPAGELAARAGVSAQTASNHLAKLVAGRILRVEQQGRWRYYRLAGAEVGHVVEALAVVAPPLPSPAEANGHDGAARRLKDARTCYSHLAGRLGVALADALVGERWLEDDGRGYRVTAKGARSLRALGIEVNGRRGQAPARRCLDWTERRPHVAGPVGTALAELVLARGWVRRLRGTRALLVTPSGRTQLQRVFNLRYLEEAP
;
A
#
# COMPACT_ATOMS: atom_id res chain seq x y z
N MET A 1 -24.13 -21.29 1.28
CA MET A 1 -22.94 -20.44 1.05
C MET A 1 -21.73 -21.35 1.03
N SER A 2 -20.94 -21.33 -0.04
CA SER A 2 -19.68 -22.10 -0.09
C SER A 2 -18.67 -21.46 0.85
N GLU A 3 -18.04 -22.26 1.69
CA GLU A 3 -16.97 -21.78 2.57
C GLU A 3 -15.75 -21.35 1.72
N PRO A 4 -15.12 -20.20 2.01
CA PRO A 4 -13.90 -19.79 1.32
C PRO A 4 -12.74 -20.77 1.60
N ASN A 5 -12.10 -21.29 0.54
CA ASN A 5 -10.95 -22.19 0.68
C ASN A 5 -9.65 -21.41 0.96
N ILE A 6 -9.45 -21.01 2.22
CA ILE A 6 -8.25 -20.27 2.65
C ILE A 6 -6.97 -21.13 2.50
N ALA A 7 -7.08 -22.46 2.71
CA ALA A 7 -5.96 -23.38 2.60
C ALA A 7 -5.33 -23.37 1.20
N PHE A 8 -6.13 -23.21 0.15
CA PHE A 8 -5.62 -23.09 -1.22
C PHE A 8 -4.66 -21.90 -1.39
N VAL A 9 -5.06 -20.71 -0.94
CA VAL A 9 -4.23 -19.50 -1.02
C VAL A 9 -3.00 -19.62 -0.11
N ALA A 10 -3.20 -20.12 1.12
CA ALA A 10 -2.12 -20.32 2.07
C ALA A 10 -1.04 -21.26 1.50
N ASN A 11 -1.42 -22.39 0.90
CA ASN A 11 -0.48 -23.33 0.28
C ASN A 11 0.31 -22.72 -0.89
N LEU A 12 -0.31 -21.82 -1.65
CA LEU A 12 0.38 -21.08 -2.71
C LEU A 12 1.40 -20.07 -2.17
N MET A 13 1.28 -19.62 -0.93
CA MET A 13 2.20 -18.65 -0.32
C MET A 13 3.18 -19.27 0.68
N ALA A 14 2.90 -20.48 1.18
CA ALA A 14 3.72 -21.23 2.13
C ALA A 14 4.97 -21.86 1.48
N ASP A 15 5.71 -21.07 0.71
CA ASP A 15 6.97 -21.42 0.09
C ASP A 15 7.86 -20.18 0.04
N PRO A 16 9.11 -20.25 0.52
CA PRO A 16 9.97 -19.07 0.65
C PRO A 16 10.16 -18.30 -0.66
N SER A 17 10.33 -19.02 -1.78
CA SER A 17 10.55 -18.40 -3.09
C SER A 17 9.28 -17.71 -3.59
N ARG A 18 8.11 -18.36 -3.48
CA ARG A 18 6.82 -17.74 -3.86
C ARG A 18 6.49 -16.53 -2.98
N ALA A 19 6.75 -16.62 -1.67
CA ALA A 19 6.58 -15.50 -0.74
C ALA A 19 7.47 -14.31 -1.12
N ALA A 20 8.77 -14.56 -1.38
CA ALA A 20 9.72 -13.53 -1.81
C ALA A 20 9.28 -12.86 -3.14
N MET A 21 8.79 -13.63 -4.10
CA MET A 21 8.25 -13.08 -5.36
C MET A 21 7.01 -12.22 -5.14
N CYS A 22 6.07 -12.66 -4.29
CA CYS A 22 4.87 -11.87 -3.97
C CYS A 22 5.24 -10.56 -3.24
N GLN A 23 6.18 -10.63 -2.29
CA GLN A 23 6.68 -9.46 -1.57
C GLN A 23 7.40 -8.49 -2.52
N ALA A 24 8.17 -9.00 -3.48
CA ALA A 24 8.82 -8.19 -4.50
C ALA A 24 7.85 -7.41 -5.39
N LEU A 25 6.66 -7.96 -5.62
CA LEU A 25 5.59 -7.36 -6.42
C LEU A 25 4.65 -6.48 -5.59
N ALA A 26 4.81 -6.43 -4.27
CA ALA A 26 3.99 -5.60 -3.41
C ALA A 26 4.07 -4.12 -3.85
N GLY A 27 5.20 -3.62 -4.35
CA GLY A 27 5.29 -2.23 -4.87
C GLY A 27 4.32 -1.89 -6.00
N GLY A 28 3.65 -2.89 -6.59
CA GLY A 28 2.69 -2.76 -7.68
C GLY A 28 3.33 -2.78 -9.06
N GLU A 29 4.65 -2.69 -9.14
CA GLU A 29 5.45 -2.82 -10.36
C GLU A 29 5.30 -4.21 -10.97
N ALA A 30 5.18 -4.27 -12.30
CA ALA A 30 5.27 -5.52 -13.03
C ALA A 30 6.76 -5.87 -13.25
N ARG A 31 7.17 -7.10 -12.95
CA ARG A 31 8.59 -7.51 -12.99
C ARG A 31 8.81 -8.73 -13.88
N PRO A 32 9.93 -8.81 -14.63
CA PRO A 32 10.25 -9.99 -15.42
C PRO A 32 10.62 -11.19 -14.54
N ALA A 33 10.46 -12.40 -15.08
CA ALA A 33 10.75 -13.64 -14.36
C ALA A 33 12.20 -13.71 -13.81
N GLY A 34 13.18 -13.21 -14.56
CA GLY A 34 14.59 -13.22 -14.15
C GLY A 34 14.86 -12.40 -12.89
N GLU A 35 14.22 -11.23 -12.76
CA GLU A 35 14.36 -10.39 -11.56
C GLU A 35 13.69 -11.06 -10.34
N LEU A 36 12.54 -11.70 -10.55
CA LEU A 36 11.86 -12.47 -9.51
C LEU A 36 12.65 -13.70 -9.09
N ALA A 37 13.33 -14.37 -10.03
CA ALA A 37 14.24 -15.48 -9.74
C ALA A 37 15.42 -15.03 -8.87
N ALA A 38 16.05 -13.90 -9.23
CA ALA A 38 17.16 -13.33 -8.47
C ALA A 38 16.73 -12.94 -7.04
N ARG A 39 15.58 -12.27 -6.88
CA ARG A 39 15.04 -11.91 -5.56
C ARG A 39 14.68 -13.12 -4.69
N ALA A 40 14.23 -14.21 -5.31
CA ALA A 40 13.89 -15.44 -4.60
C ALA A 40 15.10 -16.37 -4.39
N GLY A 41 16.28 -16.03 -4.92
CA GLY A 41 17.49 -16.86 -4.80
C GLY A 41 17.39 -18.21 -5.51
N VAL A 42 16.64 -18.31 -6.62
CA VAL A 42 16.39 -19.57 -7.33
C VAL A 42 16.75 -19.51 -8.81
N SER A 43 16.90 -20.67 -9.44
CA SER A 43 17.14 -20.79 -10.88
C SER A 43 15.96 -20.28 -11.70
N ALA A 44 16.20 -19.93 -12.96
CA ALA A 44 15.16 -19.50 -13.90
C ALA A 44 14.07 -20.56 -14.11
N GLN A 45 14.43 -21.84 -14.10
CA GLN A 45 13.49 -22.94 -14.26
C GLN A 45 12.61 -23.12 -13.01
N THR A 46 13.22 -23.09 -11.82
CA THR A 46 12.48 -23.12 -10.55
C THR A 46 11.54 -21.92 -10.45
N ALA A 47 12.01 -20.72 -10.82
CA ALA A 47 11.17 -19.53 -10.84
C ALA A 47 9.99 -19.66 -11.80
N SER A 48 10.22 -20.18 -13.01
CA SER A 48 9.14 -20.39 -13.99
C SER A 48 8.05 -21.32 -13.45
N ASN A 49 8.44 -22.40 -12.76
CA ASN A 49 7.49 -23.32 -12.13
C ASN A 49 6.69 -22.64 -11.00
N HIS A 50 7.33 -21.84 -10.16
CA HIS A 50 6.65 -21.08 -9.11
C HIS A 50 5.68 -20.03 -9.68
N LEU A 51 6.11 -19.27 -10.68
CA LEU A 51 5.29 -18.26 -11.34
C LEU A 51 4.08 -18.89 -12.03
N ALA A 52 4.24 -20.05 -12.67
CA ALA A 52 3.13 -20.79 -13.26
C ALA A 52 2.09 -21.20 -12.21
N LYS A 53 2.52 -21.73 -11.05
CA LYS A 53 1.61 -22.07 -9.93
C LYS A 53 0.87 -20.85 -9.40
N LEU A 54 1.57 -19.73 -9.21
CA LEU A 54 0.98 -18.49 -8.71
C LEU A 54 -0.01 -17.86 -9.71
N VAL A 55 0.26 -17.94 -11.00
CA VAL A 55 -0.67 -17.49 -12.06
C VAL A 55 -1.89 -18.41 -12.14
N ALA A 56 -1.69 -19.73 -12.13
CA ALA A 56 -2.79 -20.69 -12.14
C ALA A 56 -3.72 -20.50 -10.93
N GLY A 57 -3.14 -20.18 -9.76
CA GLY A 57 -3.86 -19.87 -8.54
C GLY A 57 -4.40 -18.44 -8.43
N ARG A 58 -4.29 -17.62 -9.48
CA ARG A 58 -4.74 -16.21 -9.52
C ARG A 58 -4.15 -15.33 -8.42
N ILE A 59 -2.96 -15.68 -7.92
CA ILE A 59 -2.16 -14.82 -7.04
C ILE A 59 -1.44 -13.76 -7.87
N LEU A 60 -0.96 -14.18 -9.05
CA LEU A 60 -0.31 -13.30 -10.02
C LEU A 60 -1.10 -13.24 -11.32
N ARG A 61 -0.89 -12.15 -12.06
CA ARG A 61 -1.27 -12.00 -13.47
C ARG A 61 -0.04 -11.74 -14.32
N VAL A 62 -0.13 -12.05 -15.61
CA VAL A 62 0.93 -11.82 -16.59
C VAL A 62 0.50 -10.71 -17.54
N GLU A 63 1.36 -9.71 -17.69
CA GLU A 63 1.27 -8.64 -18.68
C GLU A 63 2.29 -8.98 -19.79
N GLN A 64 1.83 -9.13 -21.03
CA GLN A 64 2.72 -9.34 -22.18
C GLN A 64 3.07 -8.00 -22.80
N GLN A 65 4.36 -7.74 -22.98
CA GLN A 65 4.87 -6.58 -23.69
C GLN A 65 5.89 -7.06 -24.73
N GLY A 66 5.42 -7.19 -25.98
CA GLY A 66 6.19 -7.85 -27.04
C GLY A 66 6.49 -9.30 -26.66
N ARG A 67 7.77 -9.70 -26.75
CA ARG A 67 8.23 -11.06 -26.39
C ARG A 67 8.37 -11.30 -24.88
N TRP A 68 8.28 -10.25 -24.07
CA TRP A 68 8.59 -10.31 -22.65
C TRP A 68 7.33 -10.48 -21.81
N ARG A 69 7.43 -11.35 -20.80
CA ARG A 69 6.39 -11.57 -19.80
C ARG A 69 6.76 -10.84 -18.51
N TYR A 70 5.85 -9.98 -18.05
CA TYR A 70 5.95 -9.29 -16.78
C TYR A 70 4.88 -9.81 -15.84
N TYR A 71 5.23 -10.00 -14.58
CA TYR A 71 4.35 -10.54 -13.57
C TYR A 71 3.97 -9.45 -12.58
N ARG A 72 2.73 -9.47 -12.11
CA ARG A 72 2.22 -8.55 -11.09
C ARG A 72 1.24 -9.29 -10.18
N LEU A 73 1.05 -8.82 -8.94
CA LEU A 73 -0.06 -9.28 -8.11
C LEU A 73 -1.40 -9.15 -8.89
N ALA A 74 -2.24 -10.17 -8.77
CA ALA A 74 -3.47 -10.26 -9.56
C ALA A 74 -4.46 -9.13 -9.25
N GLY A 75 -4.51 -8.64 -8.01
CA GLY A 75 -5.44 -7.61 -7.56
C GLY A 75 -5.07 -7.02 -6.19
N ALA A 76 -5.91 -6.08 -5.73
CA ALA A 76 -5.73 -5.42 -4.45
C ALA A 76 -5.94 -6.36 -3.26
N GLU A 77 -6.83 -7.33 -3.40
CA GLU A 77 -7.17 -8.33 -2.41
C GLU A 77 -5.95 -9.22 -2.11
N VAL A 78 -5.25 -9.70 -3.13
CA VAL A 78 -3.98 -10.44 -2.98
C VAL A 78 -2.93 -9.57 -2.32
N GLY A 79 -2.88 -8.30 -2.73
CA GLY A 79 -2.12 -7.25 -2.09
C GLY A 79 -2.25 -7.20 -0.58
N HIS A 80 -3.48 -6.99 -0.11
CA HIS A 80 -3.80 -6.94 1.31
C HIS A 80 -3.38 -8.22 2.05
N VAL A 81 -3.48 -9.41 1.42
CA VAL A 81 -2.99 -10.66 2.02
C VAL A 81 -1.47 -10.63 2.21
N VAL A 82 -0.71 -10.25 1.17
CA VAL A 82 0.76 -10.11 1.27
C VAL A 82 1.14 -9.13 2.39
N GLU A 83 0.44 -8.01 2.47
CA GLU A 83 0.70 -6.97 3.47
C GLU A 83 0.34 -7.42 4.90
N ALA A 84 -0.78 -8.12 5.06
CA ALA A 84 -1.19 -8.69 6.34
C ALA A 84 -0.19 -9.74 6.84
N LEU A 85 0.35 -10.57 5.95
CA LEU A 85 1.43 -11.51 6.30
C LEU A 85 2.70 -10.77 6.70
N ALA A 86 3.09 -9.72 5.96
CA ALA A 86 4.28 -8.92 6.26
C ALA A 86 4.19 -8.20 7.62
N VAL A 87 2.99 -7.80 8.04
CA VAL A 87 2.75 -7.19 9.35
C VAL A 87 3.11 -8.15 10.50
N VAL A 88 2.72 -9.42 10.38
CA VAL A 88 2.90 -10.42 11.45
C VAL A 88 4.23 -11.17 11.36
N ALA A 89 4.86 -11.15 10.19
CA ALA A 89 6.15 -11.80 9.98
C ALA A 89 7.27 -11.11 10.79
N PRO A 90 8.24 -11.88 11.31
CA PRO A 90 9.43 -11.30 11.92
C PRO A 90 10.19 -10.46 10.88
N PRO A 91 10.81 -9.34 11.27
CA PRO A 91 11.70 -8.62 10.38
C PRO A 91 12.83 -9.55 9.94
N LEU A 92 13.08 -9.64 8.64
CA LEU A 92 14.31 -10.25 8.16
C LEU A 92 15.48 -9.36 8.62
N PRO A 93 16.59 -9.94 9.12
CA PRO A 93 17.84 -9.18 9.24
C PRO A 93 18.19 -8.69 7.84
N SER A 94 18.31 -7.38 7.64
CA SER A 94 18.81 -6.85 6.38
C SER A 94 20.34 -6.86 6.42
N PRO A 95 21.04 -7.59 5.53
CA PRO A 95 22.47 -7.38 5.33
C PRO A 95 22.77 -6.05 4.61
N ALA A 96 21.76 -5.22 4.35
CA ALA A 96 21.85 -4.06 3.47
C ALA A 96 20.87 -2.95 3.87
N GLU A 97 21.09 -2.33 5.03
CA GLU A 97 21.09 -0.85 5.07
C GLU A 97 22.42 -0.29 4.52
N ALA A 98 23.39 -1.16 4.20
CA ALA A 98 24.76 -0.84 3.79
C ALA A 98 24.92 -0.39 2.32
N ASN A 99 23.91 -0.54 1.46
CA ASN A 99 23.98 -0.06 0.07
C ASN A 99 22.78 0.84 -0.19
N GLY A 100 22.92 2.15 0.05
CA GLY A 100 21.91 3.21 -0.10
C GLY A 100 21.39 3.43 -1.52
N HIS A 101 21.03 2.37 -2.25
CA HIS A 101 20.68 2.38 -3.67
C HIS A 101 19.27 1.89 -3.99
N ASP A 102 18.47 1.37 -3.04
CA ASP A 102 17.06 1.06 -3.36
C ASP A 102 16.13 2.25 -3.14
N GLY A 103 16.29 3.27 -4.00
CA GLY A 103 15.38 4.41 -4.04
C GLY A 103 13.91 3.99 -4.24
N ALA A 104 13.61 2.80 -4.80
CA ALA A 104 12.24 2.34 -4.96
C ALA A 104 11.62 1.90 -3.62
N ALA A 105 12.35 1.14 -2.81
CA ALA A 105 11.93 0.77 -1.47
C ALA A 105 11.72 2.01 -0.58
N ARG A 106 12.64 2.98 -0.66
CA ARG A 106 12.53 4.25 0.07
C ARG A 106 11.29 5.05 -0.35
N ARG A 107 11.07 5.23 -1.66
CA ARG A 107 9.87 5.92 -2.17
C ARG A 107 8.57 5.26 -1.73
N LEU A 108 8.52 3.93 -1.66
CA LEU A 108 7.34 3.21 -1.16
C LEU A 108 7.13 3.43 0.35
N LYS A 109 8.21 3.53 1.13
CA LYS A 109 8.14 3.85 2.55
C LYS A 109 7.66 5.28 2.78
N ASP A 110 8.17 6.24 2.03
CA ASP A 110 7.88 7.66 2.21
C ASP A 110 6.42 8.01 1.89
N ALA A 111 5.94 7.70 0.68
CA ALA A 111 4.56 7.95 0.29
C ALA A 111 4.11 6.96 -0.77
N ARG A 112 2.96 6.32 -0.55
CA ARG A 112 2.36 5.41 -1.53
C ARG A 112 0.84 5.38 -1.41
N THR A 113 0.21 4.65 -2.32
CA THR A 113 -1.16 4.19 -2.14
C THR A 113 -1.19 2.75 -1.64
N CYS A 114 -1.91 2.48 -0.55
CA CYS A 114 -2.35 1.12 -0.21
C CYS A 114 -3.64 0.87 -1.01
N TYR A 115 -3.45 0.73 -2.32
CA TYR A 115 -4.49 0.60 -3.34
C TYR A 115 -5.35 1.87 -3.49
N SER A 116 -6.37 2.06 -2.66
CA SER A 116 -7.33 3.17 -2.80
C SER A 116 -7.09 4.32 -1.82
N HIS A 117 -6.25 4.16 -0.79
CA HIS A 117 -5.96 5.21 0.21
C HIS A 117 -4.46 5.46 0.36
N LEU A 118 -4.10 6.57 1.00
CA LEU A 118 -2.71 6.96 1.26
C LEU A 118 -2.08 6.05 2.33
N ALA A 119 -0.83 5.71 2.11
CA ALA A 119 -0.01 4.87 2.99
C ALA A 119 1.47 5.32 2.93
N GLY A 120 2.33 4.61 3.66
CA GLY A 120 3.68 5.04 3.99
C GLY A 120 3.67 6.11 5.07
N ARG A 121 4.84 6.75 5.27
CA ARG A 121 5.02 7.84 6.23
C ARG A 121 4.01 8.96 6.02
N LEU A 122 3.71 9.31 4.77
CA LEU A 122 2.68 10.31 4.45
C LEU A 122 1.29 9.89 4.95
N GLY A 123 0.88 8.64 4.69
CA GLY A 123 -0.44 8.14 5.09
C GLY A 123 -0.60 8.07 6.61
N VAL A 124 0.44 7.63 7.32
CA VAL A 124 0.46 7.59 8.78
C VAL A 124 0.48 9.00 9.37
N ALA A 125 1.33 9.89 8.85
CA ALA A 125 1.36 11.29 9.30
C ALA A 125 0.02 12.00 9.07
N LEU A 126 -0.70 11.68 7.99
CA LEU A 126 -2.03 12.22 7.75
C LEU A 126 -3.04 11.68 8.77
N ALA A 127 -2.98 10.40 9.10
CA ALA A 127 -3.84 9.83 10.15
C ALA A 127 -3.59 10.50 11.50
N ASP A 128 -2.32 10.66 11.89
CA ASP A 128 -1.91 11.36 13.11
C ASP A 128 -2.45 12.79 13.14
N ALA A 129 -2.33 13.52 12.03
CA ALA A 129 -2.79 14.89 11.93
C ALA A 129 -4.32 14.99 12.03
N LEU A 130 -5.07 14.09 11.37
CA LEU A 130 -6.53 14.05 11.46
C LEU A 130 -7.02 13.71 12.88
N VAL A 131 -6.30 12.87 13.61
CA VAL A 131 -6.60 12.57 15.02
C VAL A 131 -6.22 13.76 15.92
N GLY A 132 -5.04 14.35 15.74
CA GLY A 132 -4.57 15.51 16.50
C GLY A 132 -5.47 16.73 16.34
N GLU A 133 -5.98 16.96 15.12
CA GLU A 133 -6.96 18.00 14.82
C GLU A 133 -8.39 17.63 15.23
N ARG A 134 -8.62 16.45 15.79
CA ARG A 134 -9.94 15.91 16.16
C ARG A 134 -10.92 15.83 15.00
N TRP A 135 -10.44 15.58 13.77
CA TRP A 135 -11.30 15.23 12.65
C TRP A 135 -11.76 13.78 12.75
N LEU A 136 -10.84 12.93 13.22
CA LEU A 136 -11.09 11.54 13.57
C LEU A 136 -10.83 11.32 15.05
N GLU A 137 -11.54 10.37 15.63
CA GLU A 137 -11.20 9.74 16.90
C GLU A 137 -10.80 8.29 16.63
N ASP A 138 -9.68 7.84 17.21
CA ASP A 138 -9.24 6.45 17.17
C ASP A 138 -9.75 5.73 18.43
N ASP A 139 -10.63 4.74 18.24
CA ASP A 139 -11.16 3.91 19.34
C ASP A 139 -10.40 2.58 19.50
N GLY A 140 -9.27 2.43 18.79
CA GLY A 140 -8.45 1.22 18.74
C GLY A 140 -9.00 0.13 17.81
N ARG A 141 -10.27 0.19 17.38
CA ARG A 141 -10.88 -0.75 16.41
C ARG A 141 -11.07 -0.11 15.05
N GLY A 142 -11.26 1.19 15.00
CA GLY A 142 -11.54 1.96 13.81
C GLY A 142 -11.32 3.46 14.02
N TYR A 143 -11.75 4.23 13.02
CA TYR A 143 -11.79 5.68 13.14
C TYR A 143 -13.24 6.13 13.11
N ARG A 144 -13.61 6.95 14.10
CA ARG A 144 -14.91 7.63 14.13
C ARG A 144 -14.73 9.06 13.63
N VAL A 145 -15.52 9.46 12.63
CA VAL A 145 -15.53 10.84 12.16
C VAL A 145 -16.27 11.71 13.18
N THR A 146 -15.61 12.76 13.66
CA THR A 146 -16.22 13.69 14.64
C THR A 146 -17.13 14.70 13.94
N ALA A 147 -17.92 15.46 14.71
CA ALA A 147 -18.70 16.56 14.16
C ALA A 147 -17.80 17.65 13.52
N LYS A 148 -16.62 17.93 14.11
CA LYS A 148 -15.62 18.84 13.53
C LYS A 148 -15.10 18.27 12.22
N GLY A 149 -14.68 17.01 12.22
CA GLY A 149 -14.16 16.33 11.04
C GLY A 149 -15.15 16.29 9.89
N ALA A 150 -16.43 15.98 10.16
CA ALA A 150 -17.47 15.98 9.13
C ALA A 150 -17.64 17.35 8.46
N ARG A 151 -17.59 18.45 9.23
CA ARG A 151 -17.65 19.81 8.66
C ARG A 151 -16.40 20.14 7.86
N SER A 152 -15.21 19.82 8.38
CA SER A 152 -13.94 20.07 7.71
C SER A 152 -13.77 19.27 6.42
N LEU A 153 -14.18 17.99 6.42
CA LEU A 153 -14.19 17.14 5.22
C LEU A 153 -15.15 17.70 4.16
N ARG A 154 -16.36 18.13 4.56
CA ARG A 154 -17.30 18.79 3.65
C ARG A 154 -16.73 20.06 3.03
N ALA A 155 -16.02 20.88 3.81
CA ALA A 155 -15.35 22.08 3.30
C ALA A 155 -14.27 21.76 2.24
N LEU A 156 -13.75 20.53 2.23
CA LEU A 156 -12.84 20.03 1.19
C LEU A 156 -13.56 19.40 -0.02
N GLY A 157 -14.88 19.26 0.04
CA GLY A 157 -15.71 18.57 -0.94
C GLY A 157 -15.83 17.06 -0.70
N ILE A 158 -15.52 16.57 0.51
CA ILE A 158 -15.61 15.16 0.88
C ILE A 158 -16.88 14.93 1.70
N GLU A 159 -17.85 14.25 1.11
CA GLU A 159 -19.04 13.81 1.83
C GLU A 159 -18.80 12.49 2.56
N VAL A 160 -19.10 12.49 3.86
CA VAL A 160 -18.96 11.31 4.72
C VAL A 160 -20.22 10.46 4.61
N ASN A 161 -20.43 9.86 3.44
CA ASN A 161 -21.55 8.97 3.20
C ASN A 161 -21.11 7.52 3.43
N GLY A 162 -21.37 6.99 4.62
CA GLY A 162 -21.23 5.57 4.88
C GLY A 162 -22.42 4.82 4.28
N ARG A 163 -22.17 3.74 3.51
CA ARG A 163 -23.20 2.73 3.28
C ARG A 163 -23.61 2.11 4.62
N ARG A 164 -24.88 1.78 4.83
CA ARG A 164 -25.34 1.06 6.04
C ARG A 164 -24.44 -0.15 6.27
N GLY A 165 -23.83 -0.24 7.45
CA GLY A 165 -22.92 -1.33 7.84
C GLY A 165 -21.44 -1.15 7.45
N GLN A 166 -21.06 -0.07 6.75
CA GLN A 166 -19.66 0.23 6.42
C GLN A 166 -19.16 1.48 7.15
N ALA A 167 -18.16 1.31 8.02
CA ALA A 167 -17.50 2.44 8.67
C ALA A 167 -16.86 3.38 7.63
N PRO A 168 -17.10 4.69 7.71
CA PRO A 168 -16.61 5.67 6.72
C PRO A 168 -15.09 5.85 6.78
N ALA A 169 -14.47 5.59 7.92
CA ALA A 169 -13.04 5.56 8.11
C ALA A 169 -12.65 4.29 8.89
N ARG A 170 -11.54 3.65 8.50
CA ARG A 170 -11.05 2.41 9.13
C ARG A 170 -9.55 2.49 9.36
N ARG A 171 -9.08 1.80 10.40
CA ARG A 171 -7.66 1.56 10.63
C ARG A 171 -7.17 0.54 9.61
N CYS A 172 -6.17 0.91 8.82
CA CYS A 172 -5.44 -0.02 7.97
C CYS A 172 -3.97 0.07 8.34
N LEU A 173 -3.36 -1.08 8.65
CA LEU A 173 -2.03 -1.12 9.23
C LEU A 173 -0.98 -1.05 8.13
N ASP A 174 -0.09 -0.07 8.24
CA ASP A 174 1.00 0.11 7.31
C ASP A 174 2.11 -0.91 7.60
N TRP A 175 2.53 -1.72 6.61
CA TRP A 175 3.59 -2.71 6.83
C TRP A 175 4.99 -2.10 6.93
N THR A 176 5.24 -0.90 6.39
CA THR A 176 6.56 -0.25 6.49
C THR A 176 6.69 0.52 7.80
N GLU A 177 5.61 1.16 8.26
CA GLU A 177 5.62 1.97 9.48
C GLU A 177 5.13 1.21 10.72
N ARG A 178 4.45 0.07 10.55
CA ARG A 178 3.75 -0.68 11.61
C ARG A 178 2.77 0.19 12.42
N ARG A 179 2.18 1.18 11.75
CA ARG A 179 1.24 2.15 12.34
C ARG A 179 0.00 2.28 11.46
N PRO A 180 -1.17 2.59 12.03
CA PRO A 180 -2.40 2.69 11.26
C PRO A 180 -2.41 3.96 10.40
N HIS A 181 -2.92 3.84 9.17
CA HIS A 181 -3.37 4.95 8.34
C HIS A 181 -4.87 4.84 8.05
N VAL A 182 -5.45 5.85 7.40
CA VAL A 182 -6.90 5.95 7.16
C VAL A 182 -7.31 5.24 5.87
N ALA A 183 -8.10 4.19 6.00
CA ALA A 183 -8.77 3.51 4.89
C ALA A 183 -10.30 3.74 4.92
N GLY A 184 -11.00 3.16 3.95
CA GLY A 184 -12.46 3.33 3.79
C GLY A 184 -12.82 4.59 2.99
N PRO A 185 -14.13 4.89 2.86
CA PRO A 185 -14.61 6.00 2.03
C PRO A 185 -13.87 7.33 2.26
N VAL A 186 -13.60 7.70 3.51
CA VAL A 186 -12.85 8.93 3.86
C VAL A 186 -11.40 8.83 3.38
N GLY A 187 -10.72 7.71 3.62
CA GLY A 187 -9.34 7.51 3.19
C GLY A 187 -9.20 7.54 1.66
N THR A 188 -10.16 6.96 0.94
CA THR A 188 -10.22 6.99 -0.52
C THR A 188 -10.47 8.39 -1.04
N ALA A 189 -11.46 9.10 -0.50
CA ALA A 189 -11.76 10.47 -0.91
C ALA A 189 -10.60 11.42 -0.63
N LEU A 190 -9.87 11.25 0.48
CA LEU A 190 -8.66 12.02 0.77
C LEU A 190 -7.54 11.73 -0.25
N ALA A 191 -7.34 10.47 -0.62
CA ALA A 191 -6.34 10.11 -1.63
C ALA A 191 -6.67 10.72 -3.01
N GLU A 192 -7.95 10.65 -3.41
CA GLU A 192 -8.45 11.27 -4.63
C GLU A 192 -8.28 12.80 -4.60
N LEU A 193 -8.61 13.44 -3.48
CA LEU A 193 -8.49 14.88 -3.28
C LEU A 193 -7.06 15.37 -3.50
N VAL A 194 -6.07 14.73 -2.87
CA VAL A 194 -4.66 15.17 -2.95
C VAL A 194 -4.05 14.88 -4.31
N LEU A 195 -4.50 13.83 -5.00
CA LEU A 195 -4.10 13.51 -6.36
C LEU A 195 -4.70 14.51 -7.36
N ALA A 196 -6.01 14.78 -7.26
CA ALA A 196 -6.73 15.71 -8.14
C ALA A 196 -6.18 17.14 -8.01
N ARG A 197 -5.78 17.55 -6.80
CA ARG A 197 -5.16 18.86 -6.56
C ARG A 197 -3.67 18.91 -6.90
N GLY A 198 -3.05 17.81 -7.34
CA GLY A 198 -1.63 17.75 -7.67
C GLY A 198 -0.69 17.93 -6.48
N TRP A 199 -1.17 17.73 -5.25
CA TRP A 199 -0.33 17.78 -4.04
C TRP A 199 0.59 16.56 -3.97
N VAL A 200 0.15 15.45 -4.56
CA VAL A 200 0.95 14.27 -4.78
C VAL A 200 0.81 13.80 -6.23
N ARG A 201 1.82 13.11 -6.75
CA ARG A 201 1.82 12.50 -8.09
C ARG A 201 2.17 11.03 -8.00
N ARG A 202 1.46 10.20 -8.79
CA ARG A 202 1.80 8.78 -8.94
C ARG A 202 3.06 8.60 -9.76
N LEU A 203 3.94 7.73 -9.29
CA LEU A 203 5.01 7.19 -10.12
C LEU A 203 4.43 6.12 -11.05
N ARG A 204 4.74 6.24 -12.34
CA ARG A 204 4.14 5.38 -13.36
C ARG A 204 4.48 3.92 -13.10
N GLY A 205 3.46 3.07 -13.18
CA GLY A 205 3.61 1.62 -13.01
C GLY A 205 3.80 1.14 -11.57
N THR A 206 3.83 2.04 -10.58
CA THR A 206 4.08 1.71 -9.16
C THR A 206 2.97 2.23 -8.26
N ARG A 207 2.98 1.83 -6.98
CA ARG A 207 2.11 2.42 -5.95
C ARG A 207 2.70 3.66 -5.28
N ALA A 208 3.96 3.97 -5.53
CA ALA A 208 4.66 5.09 -4.89
C ALA A 208 4.12 6.44 -5.38
N LEU A 209 4.16 7.41 -4.46
CA LEU A 209 3.73 8.78 -4.66
C LEU A 209 4.92 9.70 -4.43
N LEU A 210 4.98 10.80 -5.19
CA LEU A 210 5.87 11.93 -4.92
C LEU A 210 5.04 13.08 -4.37
N VAL A 211 5.45 13.64 -3.24
CA VAL A 211 4.84 14.87 -2.69
C VAL A 211 5.43 16.07 -3.42
N THR A 212 4.58 16.89 -4.04
CA THR A 212 5.04 18.07 -4.77
C THR A 212 5.44 19.18 -3.80
N PRO A 213 6.28 20.15 -4.20
CA PRO A 213 6.61 21.29 -3.34
C PRO A 213 5.37 22.05 -2.86
N SER A 214 4.42 22.32 -3.75
CA SER A 214 3.13 22.93 -3.39
C SER A 214 2.30 22.02 -2.49
N GLY A 215 2.33 20.70 -2.73
CA GLY A 215 1.68 19.70 -1.91
C GLY A 215 2.13 19.74 -0.46
N ARG A 216 3.44 19.86 -0.20
CA ARG A 216 3.97 19.98 1.18
C ARG A 216 3.35 21.18 1.90
N THR A 217 3.35 22.34 1.27
CA THR A 217 2.74 23.56 1.83
C THR A 217 1.25 23.39 2.07
N GLN A 218 0.50 22.84 1.12
CA GLN A 218 -0.94 22.69 1.25
C GLN A 218 -1.34 21.63 2.27
N LEU A 219 -0.63 20.51 2.33
CA LEU A 219 -0.87 19.46 3.32
C LEU A 219 -0.64 19.99 4.75
N GLN A 220 0.45 20.73 4.97
CA GLN A 220 0.70 21.39 6.24
C GLN A 220 -0.39 22.44 6.55
N ARG A 221 -0.81 23.24 5.57
CA ARG A 221 -1.83 24.29 5.77
C ARG A 221 -3.22 23.72 6.08
N VAL A 222 -3.63 22.68 5.37
CA VAL A 222 -5.00 22.16 5.39
C VAL A 222 -5.21 21.15 6.52
N PHE A 223 -4.23 20.29 6.75
CA PHE A 223 -4.35 19.20 7.73
C PHE A 223 -3.47 19.39 8.97
N ASN A 224 -2.67 20.45 9.03
CA ASN A 224 -1.62 20.60 10.06
C ASN A 224 -0.59 19.43 10.01
N LEU A 225 -0.37 18.88 8.81
CA LEU A 225 0.46 17.70 8.58
C LEU A 225 1.96 18.03 8.72
N ARG A 226 2.61 17.45 9.74
CA ARG A 226 4.07 17.44 9.86
C ARG A 226 4.66 16.25 9.12
N TYR A 227 5.15 16.47 7.91
CA TYR A 227 5.79 15.43 7.08
C TYR A 227 7.17 15.89 6.62
N LEU A 228 8.19 15.12 7.04
CA LEU A 228 9.56 15.27 6.58
C LEU A 228 9.87 14.06 5.69
N GLU A 229 10.13 14.33 4.42
CA GLU A 229 10.76 13.35 3.53
C GLU A 229 12.25 13.31 3.93
N GLU A 230 12.82 12.13 4.15
CA GLU A 230 14.27 12.05 4.29
C GLU A 230 14.88 12.47 2.93
N ALA A 231 15.77 13.44 2.92
CA ALA A 231 16.41 13.93 1.69
C ALA A 231 17.17 12.77 0.99
N PRO A 232 17.05 12.63 -0.35
CA PRO A 232 17.60 11.49 -1.09
C PRO A 232 19.05 11.19 -0.76
#